data_AF-A0A7V9FGU0-F1
#
_entry.id   AF-A0A7V9FGU0-F1
#
_cell.length_a   1.000
_cell.length_b   1.000
_cell.length_c   1.000
_cell.angle_alpha   90.00
_cell.angle_beta   90.00
_cell.angle_gamma   90.00
#
_symmetry.space_group_name_H-M   'P 1'
#
loop_
_entity.id
_entity.type
_entity.pdbx_description
1 polymer ?
#
loop_
_entity_poly.entity_id
_entity_poly.type
_entity_poly.pdbx_seq_one_letter_code
_entity_poly.pdbx_strand_id
1 'polypeptide(L)'
;VRARLHDGLTRAERALDGQIGPLNLFFQSFVILLREGLEAILIVGALMTFLVKTGAGHRRRDINLGVLGAVVASLLTAVALETVFHLSPANQEVLEGVTMVLATVMLFYVSYWLLSKMEVVKWNHFVKSKVQDAVTSGSSFALAAAAFLAVYREGFETVLFYKALFLAGGGSAGAAPVIGGMVVGTVVLVTVYVAIHRFGVRLPLKPFFGVTSAFLYYMAFVFAGQGVAELQEGGLIPITPVAWAPRVPALGIFPTVESLSLQAVLLLLLVAALVWTFVIEPRRLRAPARAPELIRSLERMEADLSEMRAEMERMKRHMHDVHHTGSV
;
A
#
# COMPACT_ATOMS: atom_id res chain seq x y z
N VAL A 1 -24.48 -25.34 -42.27
CA VAL A 1 -24.12 -23.91 -42.12
C VAL A 1 -24.70 -23.31 -40.84
N ARG A 2 -26.03 -23.33 -40.62
CA ARG A 2 -26.71 -22.79 -39.42
C ARG A 2 -26.18 -23.36 -38.08
N ALA A 3 -25.89 -24.66 -38.01
CA ALA A 3 -25.33 -25.30 -36.81
C ALA A 3 -23.88 -24.87 -36.52
N ARG A 4 -23.04 -24.68 -37.54
CA ARG A 4 -21.66 -24.15 -37.37
C ARG A 4 -21.66 -22.66 -36.99
N LEU A 5 -22.64 -21.89 -37.49
CA LEU A 5 -22.84 -20.50 -37.09
C LEU A 5 -23.33 -20.39 -35.65
N HIS A 6 -24.25 -21.24 -35.19
CA HIS A 6 -24.68 -21.28 -33.78
C HIS A 6 -23.57 -21.72 -32.85
N ASP A 7 -22.78 -22.71 -33.25
CA ASP A 7 -21.64 -23.19 -32.46
C ASP A 7 -20.49 -22.15 -32.44
N GLY A 8 -20.28 -21.42 -33.53
CA GLY A 8 -19.38 -20.27 -33.58
C GLY A 8 -19.86 -19.07 -32.74
N LEU A 9 -21.16 -18.78 -32.77
CA LEU A 9 -21.78 -17.72 -31.96
C LEU A 9 -21.77 -18.06 -30.48
N THR A 10 -22.06 -19.30 -30.09
CA THR A 10 -21.98 -19.71 -28.68
C THR A 10 -20.55 -19.81 -28.16
N ARG A 11 -19.55 -20.08 -29.02
CA ARG A 11 -18.13 -19.95 -28.64
C ARG A 11 -17.70 -18.50 -28.50
N ALA A 12 -18.16 -17.61 -29.39
CA ALA A 12 -17.92 -16.18 -29.27
C ALA A 12 -18.63 -15.58 -28.06
N GLU A 13 -19.87 -16.01 -27.79
CA GLU A 13 -20.67 -15.63 -26.63
C GLU A 13 -20.02 -16.12 -25.34
N ARG A 14 -19.58 -17.39 -25.24
CA ARG A 14 -18.79 -17.87 -24.07
C ARG A 14 -17.44 -17.18 -23.91
N ALA A 15 -16.81 -16.73 -24.99
CA ALA A 15 -15.59 -15.93 -24.93
C ALA A 15 -15.86 -14.49 -24.47
N LEU A 16 -17.05 -13.95 -24.75
CA LEU A 16 -17.52 -12.64 -24.28
C LEU A 16 -18.04 -12.69 -22.83
N ASP A 17 -18.70 -13.77 -22.44
CA ASP A 17 -19.28 -13.99 -21.10
C ASP A 17 -18.21 -14.30 -20.03
N GLY A 18 -17.00 -14.69 -20.46
CA GLY A 18 -15.84 -14.94 -19.60
C GLY A 18 -14.95 -13.73 -19.36
N GLN A 19 -15.15 -12.60 -20.05
CA GLN A 19 -14.28 -11.43 -19.90
C GLN A 19 -14.74 -10.54 -18.75
N ILE A 20 -13.78 -9.92 -18.07
CA ILE A 20 -14.07 -8.89 -17.07
C ILE A 20 -14.85 -7.78 -17.77
N GLY A 21 -16.09 -7.53 -17.35
CA GLY A 21 -16.99 -6.58 -18.02
C GLY A 21 -16.34 -5.18 -18.16
N PRO A 22 -16.61 -4.44 -19.25
CA PRO A 22 -15.96 -3.15 -19.53
C PRO A 22 -16.06 -2.15 -18.39
N LEU A 23 -17.20 -2.09 -17.70
CA LEU A 23 -17.38 -1.23 -16.53
C LEU A 23 -16.45 -1.64 -15.37
N ASN A 24 -16.28 -2.94 -15.13
CA ASN A 24 -15.40 -3.40 -14.07
C ASN A 24 -13.93 -3.09 -14.39
N LEU A 25 -13.48 -3.27 -15.63
CA LEU A 25 -12.14 -2.86 -16.06
C LEU A 25 -11.91 -1.36 -15.89
N PHE A 26 -12.91 -0.53 -16.23
CA PHE A 26 -12.87 0.91 -16.00
C PHE A 26 -12.71 1.24 -14.52
N PHE A 27 -13.53 0.63 -13.64
CA PHE A 27 -13.46 0.87 -12.20
C PHE A 27 -12.14 0.36 -11.60
N GLN A 28 -11.64 -0.78 -12.03
CA GLN A 28 -10.35 -1.33 -11.62
C GLN A 28 -9.20 -0.38 -11.97
N SER A 29 -9.15 0.06 -13.23
CA SER A 29 -8.18 1.06 -13.68
C SER A 29 -8.27 2.35 -12.87
N PHE A 30 -9.48 2.89 -12.70
CA PHE A 30 -9.72 4.12 -11.96
C PHE A 30 -9.24 4.03 -10.50
N VAL A 31 -9.59 2.95 -9.78
CA VAL A 31 -9.23 2.77 -8.37
C VAL A 31 -7.73 2.55 -8.19
N ILE A 32 -7.08 1.78 -9.08
CA ILE A 32 -5.62 1.61 -9.07
C ILE A 32 -4.96 2.97 -9.17
N LEU A 33 -5.27 3.75 -10.22
CA LEU A 33 -4.61 5.03 -10.43
C LEU A 33 -4.88 6.01 -9.30
N LEU A 34 -6.12 6.08 -8.80
CA LEU A 34 -6.43 6.92 -7.65
C LEU A 34 -5.58 6.58 -6.43
N ARG A 35 -5.41 5.30 -6.13
CA ARG A 35 -4.63 4.87 -4.97
C ARG A 35 -3.16 5.27 -5.14
N GLU A 36 -2.49 4.77 -6.19
CA GLU A 36 -1.06 5.00 -6.38
C GLU A 36 -0.75 6.50 -6.55
N GLY A 37 -1.62 7.21 -7.28
CA GLY A 37 -1.51 8.65 -7.46
C GLY A 37 -1.69 9.44 -6.16
N LEU A 38 -2.61 9.03 -5.28
CA LEU A 38 -2.77 9.66 -3.97
C LEU A 38 -1.58 9.37 -3.06
N GLU A 39 -1.03 8.16 -3.07
CA GLU A 39 0.20 7.85 -2.31
C GLU A 39 1.37 8.72 -2.79
N ALA A 40 1.56 8.84 -4.11
CA ALA A 40 2.56 9.75 -4.67
C ALA A 40 2.34 11.21 -4.26
N ILE A 41 1.11 11.73 -4.32
CA ILE A 41 0.76 13.08 -3.87
C ILE A 41 1.07 13.28 -2.38
N LEU A 42 0.73 12.30 -1.53
CA LEU A 42 0.97 12.38 -0.09
C LEU A 42 2.45 12.34 0.25
N ILE A 43 3.24 11.49 -0.41
CA ILE A 43 4.68 11.42 -0.21
C ILE A 43 5.35 12.73 -0.65
N VAL A 44 5.05 13.22 -1.85
CA VAL A 44 5.58 14.48 -2.35
C VAL A 44 5.14 15.64 -1.46
N GLY A 45 3.88 15.66 -1.02
CA GLY A 45 3.36 16.65 -0.08
C GLY A 45 4.07 16.63 1.27
N ALA A 46 4.40 15.45 1.80
CA ALA A 46 5.16 15.29 3.03
C ALA A 46 6.60 15.82 2.87
N LEU A 47 7.28 15.50 1.77
CA LEU A 47 8.63 16.00 1.46
C LEU A 47 8.64 17.53 1.29
N MET A 48 7.65 18.08 0.58
CA MET A 48 7.48 19.53 0.41
C MET A 48 7.21 20.23 1.75
N THR A 49 6.33 19.66 2.59
CA THR A 49 6.03 20.20 3.93
C THR A 49 7.27 20.17 4.82
N PHE A 50 8.05 19.09 4.73
CA PHE A 50 9.29 18.96 5.47
C PHE A 50 10.31 20.04 5.07
N LEU A 51 10.52 20.27 3.76
CA LEU A 51 11.40 21.34 3.26
C LEU A 51 11.02 22.73 3.75
N VAL A 52 9.71 23.03 3.78
CA VAL A 52 9.22 24.32 4.27
C VAL A 52 9.47 24.47 5.76
N LYS A 53 9.24 23.41 6.55
CA LYS A 53 9.47 23.41 7.99
C LYS A 53 10.96 23.55 8.38
N THR A 54 11.88 23.09 7.54
CA THR A 54 13.33 23.19 7.77
C THR A 54 13.96 24.45 7.20
N GLY A 55 13.18 25.40 6.67
CA GLY A 55 13.69 26.65 6.09
C GLY A 55 14.37 26.49 4.72
N ALA A 56 14.41 25.28 4.17
CA ALA A 56 15.04 24.96 2.88
C ALA A 56 14.06 25.08 1.69
N GLY A 57 13.06 25.97 1.78
CA GLY A 57 12.02 26.13 0.76
C GLY A 57 12.53 26.50 -0.65
N HIS A 58 13.75 27.04 -0.77
CA HIS A 58 14.41 27.30 -2.05
C HIS A 58 14.73 26.03 -2.85
N ARG A 59 14.80 24.85 -2.20
CA ARG A 59 15.13 23.55 -2.81
C ARG A 59 13.94 22.76 -3.33
N ARG A 60 12.75 23.37 -3.41
CA ARG A 60 11.57 22.72 -4.00
C ARG A 60 11.81 22.23 -5.43
N ARG A 61 12.71 22.89 -6.18
CA ARG A 61 13.12 22.48 -7.53
C ARG A 61 13.75 21.08 -7.54
N ASP A 62 14.51 20.71 -6.52
CA ASP A 62 15.19 19.41 -6.45
C ASP A 62 14.18 18.26 -6.34
N ILE A 63 13.13 18.44 -5.51
CA ILE A 63 12.02 17.48 -5.43
C ILE A 63 11.30 17.38 -6.78
N ASN A 64 10.97 18.51 -7.40
CA ASN A 64 10.27 18.52 -8.68
C ASN A 64 11.07 17.81 -9.79
N LEU A 65 12.40 17.98 -9.82
CA LEU A 65 13.28 17.26 -10.75
C LEU A 65 13.26 15.76 -10.49
N GLY A 66 13.31 15.33 -9.22
CA GLY A 66 13.18 13.93 -8.85
C GLY A 66 11.84 13.32 -9.26
N VAL A 67 10.73 14.03 -9.01
CA VAL A 67 9.37 13.62 -9.40
C VAL A 67 9.25 13.51 -10.91
N LEU A 68 9.71 14.52 -11.67
CA LEU A 68 9.67 14.50 -13.13
C LEU A 68 10.50 13.33 -13.68
N GLY A 69 11.70 13.12 -13.14
CA GLY A 69 12.54 11.98 -13.49
C GLY A 69 11.85 10.64 -13.23
N ALA A 70 11.14 10.51 -12.11
CA ALA A 70 10.42 9.29 -11.75
C ALA A 70 9.23 9.01 -12.68
N VAL A 71 8.48 10.04 -13.07
CA VAL A 71 7.38 9.91 -14.03
C VAL A 71 7.92 9.45 -15.38
N VAL A 72 8.98 10.09 -15.89
CA VAL A 72 9.64 9.67 -17.13
C VAL A 72 10.17 8.24 -17.04
N ALA A 73 10.85 7.89 -15.95
CA ALA A 73 11.35 6.53 -15.73
C ALA A 73 10.22 5.49 -15.66
N SER A 74 9.06 5.84 -15.09
CA SER A 74 7.89 4.96 -15.03
C SER A 74 7.31 4.74 -16.43
N LEU A 75 7.21 5.78 -17.26
CA LEU A 75 6.80 5.66 -18.65
C LEU A 75 7.78 4.81 -19.47
N LEU A 76 9.09 5.03 -19.29
CA LEU A 76 10.11 4.20 -19.91
C LEU A 76 10.01 2.73 -19.47
N THR A 77 9.68 2.50 -18.20
CA THR A 77 9.45 1.15 -17.68
C THR A 77 8.24 0.49 -18.35
N ALA A 78 7.15 1.22 -18.54
CA ALA A 78 5.98 0.72 -19.27
C ALA A 78 6.32 0.33 -20.71
N VAL A 79 7.07 1.19 -21.42
CA VAL A 79 7.53 0.91 -22.79
C VAL A 79 8.50 -0.28 -22.82
N ALA A 80 9.40 -0.37 -21.85
CA ALA A 80 10.34 -1.49 -21.74
C ALA A 80 9.61 -2.82 -21.52
N LEU A 81 8.64 -2.86 -20.60
CA LEU A 81 7.79 -4.03 -20.40
C LEU A 81 7.07 -4.43 -21.69
N GLU A 82 6.46 -3.47 -22.37
CA GLU A 82 5.75 -3.75 -23.62
C GLU A 82 6.68 -4.26 -24.73
N THR A 83 7.92 -3.76 -24.78
CA THR A 83 8.94 -4.22 -25.72
C THR A 83 9.34 -5.67 -25.43
N VAL A 84 9.53 -6.04 -24.15
CA VAL A 84 9.87 -7.42 -23.76
C VAL A 84 8.79 -8.41 -24.21
N PHE A 85 7.51 -8.04 -24.06
CA PHE A 85 6.39 -8.86 -24.53
C PHE A 85 6.38 -9.01 -26.05
N HIS A 86 6.58 -7.92 -26.80
CA HIS A 86 6.63 -7.97 -28.26
C HIS A 86 7.79 -8.80 -28.81
N LEU A 87 8.93 -8.83 -28.12
CA LEU A 87 10.11 -9.59 -28.55
C LEU A 87 9.99 -11.10 -28.27
N SER A 88 9.04 -11.52 -27.42
CA SER A 88 8.89 -12.92 -27.01
C SER A 88 7.50 -13.51 -27.31
N PRO A 89 6.97 -13.48 -28.55
CA PRO A 89 5.63 -14.01 -28.85
C PRO A 89 5.50 -15.51 -28.55
N ALA A 90 6.60 -16.27 -28.69
CA ALA A 90 6.59 -17.72 -28.49
C ALA A 90 6.41 -18.15 -27.02
N ASN A 91 6.61 -17.24 -26.06
CA ASN A 91 6.44 -17.47 -24.63
C ASN A 91 5.46 -16.45 -24.04
N GLN A 92 4.52 -15.96 -24.84
CA GLN A 92 3.64 -14.87 -24.45
C GLN A 92 2.78 -15.28 -23.25
N GLU A 93 2.17 -16.47 -23.29
CA GLU A 93 1.33 -17.01 -22.22
C GLU A 93 2.12 -17.14 -20.91
N VAL A 94 3.37 -17.59 -20.99
CA VAL A 94 4.25 -17.69 -19.82
C VAL A 94 4.56 -16.30 -19.25
N LEU A 95 4.88 -15.32 -20.09
CA LEU A 95 5.16 -13.95 -19.64
C LEU A 95 3.93 -13.29 -19.03
N GLU A 96 2.75 -13.53 -19.62
CA GLU A 96 1.47 -13.06 -19.10
C GLU A 96 1.18 -13.64 -17.71
N GLY A 97 1.31 -14.96 -17.59
CA GLY A 97 1.13 -15.67 -16.34
C GLY A 97 2.11 -15.25 -15.25
N VAL A 98 3.41 -15.15 -15.56
CA VAL A 98 4.44 -14.66 -14.62
C VAL A 98 4.12 -13.24 -14.17
N THR A 99 3.73 -12.36 -15.08
CA THR A 99 3.42 -10.96 -14.76
C THR A 99 2.21 -10.86 -13.84
N MET A 100 1.16 -11.66 -14.09
CA MET A 100 -0.03 -11.70 -13.23
C MET A 100 0.25 -12.30 -11.85
N VAL A 101 1.07 -13.36 -11.76
CA VAL A 101 1.48 -13.92 -10.46
C VAL A 101 2.36 -12.93 -9.69
N LEU A 102 3.27 -12.23 -10.36
CA LEU A 102 4.10 -11.20 -9.73
C LEU A 102 3.23 -10.03 -9.23
N ALA A 103 2.29 -9.56 -10.06
CA ALA A 103 1.31 -8.56 -9.66
C ALA A 103 0.47 -9.03 -8.46
N THR A 104 0.06 -10.30 -8.41
CA THR A 104 -0.68 -10.90 -7.29
C THR A 104 0.10 -10.81 -5.98
N VAL A 105 1.38 -11.23 -5.99
CA VAL A 105 2.24 -11.19 -4.81
C VAL A 105 2.42 -9.74 -4.33
N MET A 106 2.64 -8.82 -5.27
CA MET A 106 2.82 -7.40 -4.95
C MET A 106 1.54 -6.76 -4.41
N LEU A 107 0.38 -6.98 -5.05
CA LEU A 107 -0.93 -6.52 -4.58
C LEU A 107 -1.23 -7.06 -3.19
N PHE A 108 -0.97 -8.35 -2.93
CA PHE A 108 -1.15 -8.94 -1.61
C PHE A 108 -0.25 -8.28 -0.57
N TYR A 109 1.04 -8.11 -0.87
CA TYR A 109 2.01 -7.46 0.02
C TYR A 109 1.58 -6.03 0.37
N VAL A 110 1.23 -5.24 -0.65
CA VAL A 110 0.86 -3.84 -0.50
C VAL A 110 -0.49 -3.67 0.22
N SER A 111 -1.47 -4.52 -0.10
CA SER A 111 -2.77 -4.54 0.59
C SER A 111 -2.61 -4.87 2.07
N TYR A 112 -1.74 -5.84 2.40
CA TYR A 112 -1.46 -6.20 3.78
C TYR A 112 -0.67 -5.12 4.52
N TRP A 113 0.34 -4.50 3.89
CA TRP A 113 1.19 -3.48 4.51
C TRP A 113 0.38 -2.33 5.11
N LEU A 114 -0.65 -1.88 4.37
CA LEU A 114 -1.49 -0.76 4.77
C LEU A 114 -2.50 -1.14 5.88
N LEU A 115 -3.01 -2.38 5.84
CA LEU A 115 -3.84 -2.95 6.92
C LEU A 115 -3.04 -3.21 8.20
N SER A 116 -1.74 -3.52 8.05
CA SER A 116 -0.90 -3.99 9.16
C SER A 116 -0.52 -2.87 10.11
N LYS A 117 -0.10 -1.68 9.66
CA LYS A 117 0.34 -0.62 10.59
C LYS A 117 0.41 0.76 9.95
N MET A 118 -0.66 1.56 10.06
CA MET A 118 -0.49 3.02 10.20
C MET A 118 -0.04 3.35 11.64
N GLU A 119 1.13 2.85 12.03
CA GLU A 119 1.87 3.35 13.20
C GLU A 119 2.53 4.68 12.82
N VAL A 120 1.72 5.73 12.78
CA VAL A 120 2.13 7.15 12.73
C VAL A 120 3.21 7.48 13.78
N VAL A 121 3.32 6.66 14.83
CA VAL A 121 4.30 6.76 15.90
C VAL A 121 5.72 6.35 15.48
N LYS A 122 5.89 5.35 14.60
CA LYS A 122 7.24 4.94 14.11
C LYS A 122 7.74 5.82 12.97
N TRP A 123 6.84 6.28 12.10
CA TRP A 123 7.18 7.24 11.03
C TRP A 123 7.73 8.54 11.60
N ASN A 124 7.12 9.08 12.67
CA ASN A 124 7.64 10.26 13.36
C ASN A 124 9.07 10.08 13.91
N HIS A 125 9.45 8.86 14.33
CA HIS A 125 10.80 8.59 14.83
C HIS A 125 11.80 8.35 13.68
N PHE A 126 11.40 7.64 12.63
CA PHE A 126 12.25 7.33 11.47
C PHE A 126 12.53 8.55 10.59
N VAL A 127 11.52 9.40 10.35
CA VAL A 127 11.67 10.65 9.60
C VAL A 127 12.54 11.65 10.35
N LYS A 128 12.42 11.74 11.67
CA LYS A 128 13.23 12.66 12.47
C LYS A 128 14.72 12.30 12.42
N SER A 129 15.06 11.01 12.46
CA SER A 129 16.44 10.52 12.41
C SER A 129 17.05 10.58 10.99
N LYS A 130 16.44 9.93 9.99
CA LYS A 130 17.01 9.82 8.63
C LYS A 130 17.05 11.14 7.89
N VAL A 131 16.10 12.04 8.18
CA VAL A 131 15.99 13.32 7.48
C VAL A 131 16.78 14.42 8.20
N GLN A 132 17.06 14.32 9.50
CA GLN A 132 18.11 15.16 10.11
C GLN A 132 19.44 14.93 9.40
N ASP A 133 19.84 13.67 9.19
CA ASP A 133 21.11 13.31 8.55
C ASP A 133 21.20 13.81 7.09
N ALA A 134 20.10 13.70 6.32
CA ALA A 134 20.03 14.19 4.94
C ALA A 134 20.03 15.72 4.83
N VAL A 135 19.45 16.43 5.80
CA VAL A 135 19.48 17.91 5.87
C VAL A 135 20.87 18.40 6.27
N THR A 136 21.57 17.71 7.18
CA THR A 136 22.95 18.07 7.56
C THR A 136 23.99 17.86 6.46
N SER A 137 23.75 16.99 5.47
CA SER A 137 24.71 16.74 4.38
C SER A 137 24.62 17.74 3.21
N GLY A 138 23.59 18.59 3.15
CA GLY A 138 23.50 19.68 2.18
C GLY A 138 23.35 19.27 0.70
N SER A 139 23.22 18.00 0.35
CA SER A 139 23.21 17.53 -1.04
C SER A 139 21.83 17.61 -1.70
N SER A 140 21.66 18.54 -2.66
CA SER A 140 20.48 18.64 -3.53
C SER A 140 20.15 17.33 -4.26
N PHE A 141 21.17 16.52 -4.55
CA PHE A 141 21.01 15.21 -5.17
C PHE A 141 20.29 14.21 -4.26
N ALA A 142 20.60 14.19 -2.96
CA ALA A 142 19.97 13.25 -2.03
C ALA A 142 18.45 13.48 -1.93
N LEU A 143 18.03 14.74 -1.97
CA LEU A 143 16.61 15.11 -1.91
C LEU A 143 15.87 14.76 -3.20
N ALA A 144 16.49 15.04 -4.36
CA ALA A 144 15.96 14.65 -5.67
C ALA A 144 15.87 13.12 -5.79
N ALA A 145 16.90 12.38 -5.37
CA ALA A 145 16.92 10.92 -5.38
C ALA A 145 15.86 10.32 -4.45
N ALA A 146 15.65 10.88 -3.25
CA ALA A 146 14.61 10.42 -2.35
C ALA A 146 13.20 10.60 -2.94
N ALA A 147 12.93 11.77 -3.53
CA ALA A 147 11.67 12.03 -4.22
C ALA A 147 11.50 11.11 -5.44
N PHE A 148 12.56 10.93 -6.22
CA PHE A 148 12.59 10.03 -7.37
C PHE A 148 12.25 8.60 -6.97
N LEU A 149 12.98 8.01 -6.02
CA LEU A 149 12.79 6.61 -5.63
C LEU A 149 11.40 6.36 -5.06
N ALA A 150 10.88 7.32 -4.28
CA ALA A 150 9.55 7.19 -3.72
C ALA A 150 8.47 7.22 -4.81
N VAL A 151 8.50 8.20 -5.72
CA VAL A 151 7.50 8.30 -6.80
C VAL A 151 7.68 7.19 -7.84
N TYR A 152 8.91 6.79 -8.14
CA TYR A 152 9.19 5.71 -9.08
C TYR A 152 8.67 4.37 -8.57
N ARG A 153 8.71 4.13 -7.25
CA ARG A 153 8.09 2.94 -6.67
C ARG A 153 6.59 2.89 -6.96
N GLU A 154 5.86 3.97 -6.65
CA GLU A 154 4.41 4.04 -6.92
C GLU A 154 4.11 3.93 -8.42
N GLY A 155 4.96 4.55 -9.26
CA GLY A 155 4.86 4.47 -10.72
C GLY A 155 5.13 3.06 -11.25
N PHE A 156 6.14 2.35 -10.74
CA PHE A 156 6.44 0.96 -11.07
C PHE A 156 5.28 0.04 -10.69
N GLU A 157 4.73 0.23 -9.48
CA GLU A 157 3.56 -0.51 -9.02
C GLU A 157 2.37 -0.30 -9.95
N THR A 158 2.10 0.96 -10.30
CA THR A 158 1.06 1.34 -11.25
C THR A 158 1.24 0.62 -12.59
N VAL A 159 2.43 0.70 -13.19
CA VAL A 159 2.73 0.08 -14.50
C VAL A 159 2.47 -1.42 -14.47
N LEU A 160 2.93 -2.09 -13.42
CA LEU A 160 2.78 -3.54 -13.28
C LEU A 160 1.32 -3.96 -13.08
N PHE A 161 0.57 -3.24 -12.24
CA PHE A 161 -0.86 -3.49 -12.02
C PHE A 161 -1.68 -3.23 -13.29
N TYR A 162 -1.37 -2.15 -14.02
CA TYR A 162 -2.01 -1.88 -15.30
C TYR A 162 -1.69 -2.96 -16.32
N LYS A 163 -0.44 -3.43 -16.42
CA LYS A 163 -0.09 -4.52 -17.32
C LYS A 163 -0.91 -5.77 -16.99
N ALA A 164 -0.95 -6.19 -15.73
CA ALA A 164 -1.77 -7.32 -15.30
C ALA A 164 -3.28 -7.11 -15.60
N LEU A 165 -3.80 -5.88 -15.43
CA LEU A 165 -5.19 -5.55 -15.75
C LEU A 165 -5.49 -5.63 -17.26
N PHE A 166 -4.59 -5.18 -18.12
CA PHE A 166 -4.76 -5.31 -19.57
C PHE A 166 -4.75 -6.78 -20.00
N LEU A 167 -3.89 -7.60 -19.40
CA LEU A 167 -3.84 -9.05 -19.67
C LEU A 167 -5.16 -9.72 -19.23
N ALA A 168 -5.58 -9.45 -18.00
CA ALA A 168 -6.85 -9.94 -17.43
C ALA A 168 -8.11 -9.54 -18.24
N GLY A 169 -8.05 -8.39 -18.93
CA GLY A 169 -9.14 -7.83 -19.75
C GLY A 169 -9.16 -8.31 -21.20
N GLY A 170 -8.35 -9.30 -21.58
CA GLY A 170 -8.30 -9.82 -22.96
C GLY A 170 -7.55 -8.92 -23.93
N GLY A 171 -6.56 -8.16 -23.44
CA GLY A 171 -5.67 -7.34 -24.26
C GLY A 171 -6.38 -6.15 -24.92
N SER A 172 -6.52 -6.20 -26.25
CA SER A 172 -7.00 -5.07 -27.06
C SER A 172 -8.49 -4.74 -26.86
N ALA A 173 -9.33 -5.74 -26.57
CA ALA A 173 -10.76 -5.55 -26.31
C ALA A 173 -11.01 -4.80 -24.98
N GLY A 174 -10.18 -5.07 -23.96
CA GLY A 174 -10.21 -4.41 -22.67
C GLY A 174 -9.53 -3.03 -22.65
N ALA A 175 -8.86 -2.62 -23.73
CA ALA A 175 -8.00 -1.44 -23.66
C ALA A 175 -8.76 -0.12 -23.48
N ALA A 176 -9.89 0.04 -24.20
CA ALA A 176 -10.72 1.24 -24.13
C ALA A 176 -11.24 1.55 -22.71
N PRO A 177 -11.88 0.61 -21.98
CA PRO A 177 -12.34 0.88 -20.62
C PRO A 177 -11.19 1.14 -19.65
N VAL A 178 -10.06 0.43 -19.77
CA VAL A 178 -8.87 0.67 -18.94
C VAL A 178 -8.33 2.09 -19.14
N ILE A 179 -8.18 2.54 -20.39
CA ILE A 179 -7.73 3.91 -20.71
C ILE A 179 -8.75 4.93 -20.21
N GLY A 180 -10.05 4.66 -20.36
CA GLY A 180 -11.10 5.53 -19.83
C GLY A 180 -10.97 5.74 -18.32
N GLY A 181 -10.75 4.66 -17.56
CA GLY A 181 -10.54 4.71 -16.12
C GLY A 181 -9.29 5.51 -15.74
N MET A 182 -8.21 5.37 -16.52
CA MET A 182 -6.95 6.09 -16.34
C MET A 182 -7.13 7.59 -16.57
N VAL A 183 -7.83 7.99 -17.64
CA VAL A 183 -8.11 9.39 -17.95
C VAL A 183 -8.95 10.04 -16.84
N VAL A 184 -10.05 9.39 -16.46
CA VAL A 184 -10.94 9.90 -15.40
C VAL A 184 -10.20 9.95 -14.06
N GLY A 185 -9.42 8.92 -13.72
CA GLY A 185 -8.60 8.88 -12.52
C GLY A 185 -7.58 10.02 -12.48
N THR A 186 -6.93 10.31 -13.60
CA THR A 186 -5.99 11.44 -13.73
C THR A 186 -6.69 12.77 -13.45
N VAL A 187 -7.86 13.00 -14.06
CA VAL A 187 -8.65 14.22 -13.83
C VAL A 187 -9.03 14.38 -12.34
N VAL A 188 -9.45 13.28 -11.70
CA VAL A 188 -9.77 13.30 -10.26
C VAL A 188 -8.53 13.55 -9.42
N LEU A 189 -7.38 12.91 -9.71
CA LEU A 189 -6.11 13.16 -9.01
C LEU A 189 -5.66 14.61 -9.11
N VAL A 190 -5.73 15.21 -10.31
CA VAL A 190 -5.42 16.63 -10.50
C VAL A 190 -6.35 17.50 -9.67
N THR A 191 -7.65 17.19 -9.67
CA THR A 191 -8.65 17.90 -8.87
C THR A 191 -8.34 17.79 -7.38
N VAL A 192 -8.00 16.59 -6.89
CA VAL A 192 -7.64 16.36 -5.48
C VAL A 192 -6.34 17.07 -5.11
N TYR A 193 -5.32 17.01 -5.97
CA TYR A 193 -4.08 17.74 -5.75
C TYR A 193 -4.32 19.25 -5.61
N VAL A 194 -5.12 19.84 -6.52
CA VAL A 194 -5.50 21.26 -6.45
C VAL A 194 -6.34 21.54 -5.20
N ALA A 195 -7.28 20.65 -4.84
CA ALA A 195 -8.11 20.78 -3.64
C ALA A 195 -7.27 20.84 -2.36
N ILE A 196 -6.32 19.91 -2.21
CA ILE A 196 -5.40 19.85 -1.07
C ILE A 196 -4.50 21.09 -1.06
N HIS A 197 -3.88 21.42 -2.20
CA HIS A 197 -2.87 22.47 -2.28
C HIS A 197 -3.46 23.88 -2.12
N ARG A 198 -4.64 24.13 -2.73
CA ARG A 198 -5.24 25.48 -2.77
C ARG A 198 -6.22 25.73 -1.63
N PHE A 199 -7.00 24.72 -1.25
CA PHE A 199 -8.10 24.86 -0.28
C PHE A 199 -7.84 24.16 1.05
N GLY A 200 -6.69 23.48 1.21
CA GLY A 200 -6.32 22.82 2.46
C GLY A 200 -7.27 21.68 2.85
N VAL A 201 -7.94 21.08 1.86
CA VAL A 201 -8.91 20.00 2.09
C VAL A 201 -8.22 18.83 2.79
N ARG A 202 -8.80 18.38 3.90
CA ARG A 202 -8.33 17.19 4.64
C ARG A 202 -9.10 15.97 4.16
N LEU A 203 -8.42 15.07 3.45
CA LEU A 203 -9.03 13.80 3.04
C LEU A 203 -9.02 12.80 4.21
N PRO A 204 -10.12 12.07 4.45
CA PRO A 204 -10.12 10.96 5.40
C PRO A 204 -9.34 9.77 4.81
N LEU A 205 -8.02 9.79 5.01
CA LEU A 205 -7.11 8.79 4.41
C LEU A 205 -7.38 7.37 4.92
N LYS A 206 -7.74 7.21 6.20
CA LYS A 206 -7.98 5.90 6.80
C LYS A 206 -9.06 5.06 6.06
N PRO A 207 -10.30 5.55 5.89
CA PRO A 207 -11.32 4.77 5.18
C PRO A 207 -11.00 4.63 3.69
N PHE A 208 -10.43 5.66 3.05
CA PHE A 208 -10.03 5.58 1.65
C PHE A 208 -9.07 4.41 1.41
N PHE A 209 -7.97 4.38 2.16
CA PHE A 209 -6.96 3.33 2.05
C PHE A 209 -7.47 1.96 2.48
N GLY A 210 -8.34 1.87 3.49
CA GLY A 210 -8.96 0.60 3.86
C GLY A 210 -9.82 0.00 2.73
N VAL A 211 -10.65 0.83 2.08
CA VAL A 211 -11.51 0.39 0.97
C VAL A 211 -10.68 0.03 -0.25
N THR A 212 -9.70 0.85 -0.62
CA THR A 212 -8.85 0.57 -1.79
C THR A 212 -7.93 -0.63 -1.56
N SER A 213 -7.42 -0.87 -0.35
CA SER A 213 -6.68 -2.10 -0.04
C SER A 213 -7.55 -3.36 -0.12
N ALA A 214 -8.80 -3.30 0.35
CA ALA A 214 -9.72 -4.42 0.18
C ALA A 214 -9.98 -4.72 -1.32
N PHE A 215 -10.10 -3.66 -2.12
CA PHE A 215 -10.24 -3.77 -3.57
C PHE A 215 -8.99 -4.36 -4.25
N LEU A 216 -7.79 -3.91 -3.86
CA LEU A 216 -6.54 -4.46 -4.39
C LEU A 216 -6.33 -5.92 -3.97
N TYR A 217 -6.77 -6.30 -2.78
CA TYR A 217 -6.76 -7.70 -2.38
C TYR A 217 -7.71 -8.54 -3.25
N TYR A 218 -8.91 -8.03 -3.54
CA TYR A 218 -9.82 -8.67 -4.50
C TYR A 218 -9.16 -8.84 -5.88
N MET A 219 -8.48 -7.81 -6.38
CA MET A 219 -7.71 -7.87 -7.62
C MET A 219 -6.61 -8.94 -7.57
N ALA A 220 -5.86 -9.01 -6.47
CA ALA A 220 -4.83 -10.03 -6.27
C ALA A 220 -5.43 -11.44 -6.36
N PHE A 221 -6.60 -11.65 -5.76
CA PHE A 221 -7.29 -12.94 -5.82
C PHE A 221 -7.67 -13.34 -7.26
N VAL A 222 -8.17 -12.38 -8.06
CA VAL A 222 -8.53 -12.60 -9.46
C VAL A 222 -7.28 -12.89 -10.30
N PHE A 223 -6.25 -12.06 -10.17
CA PHE A 223 -4.98 -12.21 -10.90
C PHE A 223 -4.23 -13.49 -10.53
N ALA A 224 -4.38 -13.98 -9.29
CA ALA A 224 -3.76 -15.23 -8.86
C ALA A 224 -4.25 -16.39 -9.74
N GLY A 225 -5.57 -16.46 -9.93
CA GLY A 225 -6.17 -17.55 -10.68
C GLY A 225 -5.99 -17.41 -12.18
N GLN A 226 -6.09 -16.20 -12.73
CA GLN A 226 -5.78 -15.93 -14.15
C GLN A 226 -4.30 -16.17 -14.46
N GLY A 227 -3.39 -15.72 -13.60
CA GLY A 227 -1.96 -15.94 -13.76
C GLY A 227 -1.59 -17.42 -13.78
N VAL A 228 -2.18 -18.24 -12.90
CA VAL A 228 -1.98 -19.69 -12.94
C VAL A 228 -2.58 -20.30 -14.21
N ALA A 229 -3.74 -19.83 -14.67
CA ALA A 229 -4.34 -20.31 -15.91
C ALA A 229 -3.44 -20.01 -17.13
N GLU A 230 -2.88 -18.80 -17.26
CA GLU A 230 -1.93 -18.48 -18.32
C GLU A 230 -0.65 -19.33 -18.24
N LEU A 231 -0.12 -19.57 -17.04
CA LEU A 231 1.04 -20.45 -16.87
C LEU A 231 0.73 -21.91 -17.25
N GLN A 232 -0.52 -22.34 -17.11
CA GLN A 232 -1.00 -23.64 -17.57
C GLN A 232 -1.14 -23.68 -19.10
N GLU A 233 -1.64 -22.60 -19.71
CA GLU A 233 -1.73 -22.47 -21.17
C GLU A 233 -0.35 -22.42 -21.82
N GLY A 234 0.62 -21.74 -21.20
CA GLY A 234 2.03 -21.74 -21.58
C GLY A 234 2.79 -23.03 -21.27
N GLY A 235 2.12 -24.05 -20.71
CA GLY A 235 2.71 -25.37 -20.42
C GLY A 235 3.74 -25.41 -19.29
N LEU A 236 3.87 -24.34 -18.50
CA LEU A 236 4.84 -24.24 -17.41
C LEU A 236 4.32 -24.88 -16.10
N ILE A 237 3.01 -24.85 -15.90
CA ILE A 237 2.33 -25.47 -14.74
C ILE A 237 1.42 -26.60 -15.21
N PRO A 238 1.39 -27.76 -14.52
CA PRO A 238 0.48 -28.85 -14.87
C PRO A 238 -0.99 -28.45 -14.68
N ILE A 239 -1.88 -29.11 -15.42
CA ILE A 239 -3.32 -28.94 -15.29
C ILE A 239 -3.88 -30.15 -14.55
N THR A 240 -4.33 -29.94 -13.31
CA THR A 240 -5.04 -30.97 -12.53
C THR A 240 -6.51 -30.57 -12.37
N PRO A 241 -7.44 -31.04 -13.22
CA PRO A 241 -8.83 -30.60 -13.20
C PRO A 241 -9.58 -31.05 -11.93
N VAL A 242 -10.46 -30.18 -11.43
CA VAL A 242 -11.34 -30.45 -10.29
C VAL A 242 -12.79 -30.47 -10.78
N ALA A 243 -13.38 -31.67 -10.87
CA ALA A 243 -14.68 -31.88 -11.50
C ALA A 243 -15.86 -31.14 -10.83
N TRP A 244 -15.77 -30.85 -9.53
CA TRP A 244 -16.82 -30.18 -8.77
C TRP A 244 -16.68 -28.65 -8.71
N ALA A 245 -15.54 -28.10 -9.12
CA ALA A 245 -15.27 -26.67 -8.98
C ALA A 245 -15.94 -25.86 -10.09
N PRO A 246 -16.58 -24.71 -9.77
CA PRO A 246 -17.15 -23.84 -10.80
C PRO A 246 -16.05 -23.16 -11.60
N ARG A 247 -16.33 -22.85 -12.88
CA ARG A 247 -15.49 -22.00 -13.72
C ARG A 247 -16.10 -20.61 -13.78
N VAL A 248 -15.45 -19.63 -13.13
CA VAL A 248 -15.88 -18.23 -13.11
C VAL A 248 -14.68 -17.34 -13.45
N PRO A 249 -14.38 -17.15 -14.76
CA PRO A 249 -13.18 -16.41 -15.18
C PRO A 249 -13.16 -14.96 -14.71
N ALA A 250 -14.31 -14.32 -14.56
CA ALA A 250 -14.44 -12.96 -14.01
C ALA A 250 -13.93 -12.82 -12.56
N LEU A 251 -13.94 -13.92 -11.78
CA LEU A 251 -13.37 -13.98 -10.43
C LEU A 251 -11.99 -14.64 -10.40
N GLY A 252 -11.43 -14.95 -11.58
CA GLY A 252 -10.21 -15.74 -11.70
C GLY A 252 -10.38 -17.18 -11.22
N ILE A 253 -11.60 -17.71 -11.09
CA ILE A 253 -11.81 -19.07 -10.58
C ILE A 253 -11.77 -20.04 -11.75
N PHE A 254 -10.69 -20.83 -11.82
CA PHE A 254 -10.52 -21.91 -12.78
C PHE A 254 -10.60 -23.26 -12.07
N PRO A 255 -11.22 -24.29 -12.68
CA PRO A 255 -11.44 -25.58 -12.02
C PRO A 255 -10.16 -26.45 -12.04
N THR A 256 -9.05 -25.91 -11.52
CA THR A 256 -7.74 -26.57 -11.42
C THR A 256 -7.22 -26.51 -9.99
N VAL A 257 -6.55 -27.56 -9.53
CA VAL A 257 -6.01 -27.64 -8.15
C VAL A 257 -5.01 -26.52 -7.91
N GLU A 258 -4.18 -26.21 -8.90
CA GLU A 258 -3.11 -25.23 -8.83
C GLU A 258 -3.67 -23.81 -8.62
N SER A 259 -4.69 -23.43 -9.39
CA SER A 259 -5.34 -22.11 -9.28
C SER A 259 -6.11 -21.97 -7.96
N LEU A 260 -6.92 -22.98 -7.63
CA LEU A 260 -7.74 -22.98 -6.42
C LEU A 260 -6.90 -23.03 -5.14
N SER A 261 -5.78 -23.77 -5.14
CA SER A 261 -4.89 -23.84 -3.97
C SER A 261 -4.20 -22.50 -3.72
N LEU A 262 -3.73 -21.81 -4.76
CA LEU A 262 -3.14 -20.47 -4.61
C LEU A 262 -4.16 -19.46 -4.06
N GLN A 263 -5.38 -19.49 -4.60
CA GLN A 263 -6.49 -18.67 -4.12
C GLN A 263 -6.89 -19.02 -2.68
N ALA A 264 -6.91 -20.30 -2.31
CA ALA A 264 -7.16 -20.73 -0.94
C ALA A 264 -6.08 -20.25 0.03
N VAL A 265 -4.80 -20.29 -0.35
CA VAL A 265 -3.69 -19.73 0.44
C VAL A 265 -3.89 -18.23 0.66
N LEU A 266 -4.21 -17.47 -0.39
CA LEU A 266 -4.49 -16.04 -0.26
C LEU A 266 -5.64 -15.78 0.71
N LEU A 267 -6.73 -16.55 0.64
CA LEU A 267 -7.88 -16.41 1.55
C LEU A 267 -7.49 -16.73 3.00
N LEU A 268 -6.71 -17.79 3.23
CA LEU A 268 -6.22 -18.12 4.56
C LEU A 268 -5.36 -17.00 5.13
N LEU A 269 -4.48 -16.41 4.31
CA LEU A 269 -3.65 -15.28 4.71
C LEU A 269 -4.50 -14.03 5.04
N LEU A 270 -5.56 -13.76 4.27
CA LEU A 270 -6.50 -12.68 4.59
C LEU A 270 -7.20 -12.93 5.93
N VAL A 271 -7.73 -14.13 6.15
CA VAL A 271 -8.39 -14.49 7.41
C VAL A 271 -7.41 -14.32 8.57
N ALA A 272 -6.17 -14.80 8.42
CA ALA A 272 -5.12 -14.62 9.43
C ALA A 272 -4.83 -13.13 9.69
N ALA A 273 -4.73 -12.31 8.64
CA ALA A 273 -4.53 -10.87 8.74
C ALA A 273 -5.69 -10.18 9.47
N LEU A 274 -6.94 -10.50 9.12
CA LEU A 274 -8.13 -9.95 9.77
C LEU A 274 -8.21 -10.36 11.25
N VAL A 275 -7.95 -11.63 11.56
CA VAL A 275 -7.89 -12.12 12.94
C VAL A 275 -6.81 -11.38 13.72
N TRP A 276 -5.62 -11.20 13.14
CA TRP A 276 -4.54 -10.46 13.78
C TRP A 276 -4.94 -9.01 14.07
N THR A 277 -5.46 -8.30 13.07
CA THR A 277 -5.81 -6.87 13.18
C THR A 277 -7.00 -6.63 14.12
N PHE A 278 -8.04 -7.46 14.10
CA PHE A 278 -9.26 -7.22 14.88
C PHE A 278 -9.28 -7.93 16.24
N VAL A 279 -8.54 -9.03 16.42
CA VAL A 279 -8.57 -9.82 17.66
C VAL A 279 -7.30 -9.63 18.49
N ILE A 280 -6.12 -9.64 17.86
CA ILE A 280 -4.83 -9.68 18.58
C ILE A 280 -4.32 -8.27 18.88
N GLU A 281 -4.35 -7.36 17.91
CA GLU A 281 -3.82 -6.00 18.05
C GLU A 281 -4.53 -5.16 19.13
N PRO A 282 -5.89 -5.16 19.23
CA PRO A 282 -6.58 -4.43 20.29
C PRO A 282 -6.32 -5.02 21.68
N ARG A 283 -6.08 -6.33 21.76
CA ARG A 283 -5.73 -7.01 23.02
C ARG A 283 -4.31 -6.70 23.47
N ARG A 284 -3.36 -6.50 22.55
CA ARG A 284 -1.99 -6.06 22.89
C ARG A 284 -1.95 -4.63 23.40
N LEU A 285 -2.78 -3.72 22.84
CA LEU A 285 -2.90 -2.35 23.31
C LEU A 285 -3.69 -2.22 24.61
N ARG A 286 -4.60 -3.17 24.89
CA ARG A 286 -5.33 -3.29 26.18
C ARG A 286 -4.62 -4.16 27.21
N ALA A 287 -3.53 -4.85 26.84
CA ALA A 287 -2.73 -5.59 27.81
C ALA A 287 -2.13 -4.57 28.79
N PRO A 288 -2.36 -4.71 30.11
CA PRO A 288 -1.93 -3.74 31.10
C PRO A 288 -0.40 -3.83 31.31
N ALA A 289 0.36 -3.32 30.36
CA ALA A 289 1.78 -3.06 30.54
C ALA A 289 1.92 -1.79 31.41
N ARG A 290 2.38 -1.96 32.66
CA ARG A 290 2.79 -0.93 33.65
C ARG A 290 1.78 -0.38 34.66
N ALA A 291 0.53 -0.82 34.71
CA ALA A 291 -0.33 -0.43 35.84
C ALA A 291 0.27 -0.79 37.23
N PRO A 292 0.87 -1.99 37.42
CA PRO A 292 1.47 -2.34 38.71
C PRO A 292 2.77 -1.59 39.03
N GLU A 293 3.55 -1.18 38.01
CA GLU A 293 4.80 -0.44 38.20
C GLU A 293 4.56 1.02 38.55
N LEU A 294 3.58 1.66 37.90
CA LEU A 294 3.18 3.04 38.21
C LEU A 294 2.65 3.14 39.65
N ILE A 295 1.77 2.23 40.06
CA ILE A 295 1.26 2.20 41.45
C ILE A 295 2.41 2.03 42.44
N ARG A 296 3.33 1.07 42.22
CA ARG A 296 4.51 0.89 43.08
C ARG A 296 5.50 2.06 43.04
N SER A 297 5.54 2.84 41.98
CA SER A 297 6.39 4.05 41.90
C SER A 297 5.77 5.22 42.64
N LEU A 298 4.44 5.34 42.62
CA LEU A 298 3.69 6.33 43.38
C LEU A 298 3.75 6.05 44.88
N GLU A 299 3.58 4.80 45.29
CA GLU A 299 3.75 4.38 46.69
C GLU A 299 5.17 4.69 47.20
N ARG A 300 6.20 4.45 46.39
CA ARG A 300 7.59 4.80 46.72
C ARG A 300 7.80 6.31 46.84
N MET A 301 7.25 7.10 45.90
CA MET A 301 7.32 8.57 45.98
C MET A 301 6.59 9.12 47.20
N GLU A 302 5.45 8.54 47.56
CA GLU A 302 4.67 8.98 48.72
C GLU A 302 5.40 8.65 50.04
N ALA A 303 6.06 7.49 50.11
CA ALA A 303 6.95 7.13 51.20
C ALA A 303 8.14 8.11 51.32
N ASP A 304 8.87 8.37 50.24
CA ASP A 304 10.01 9.30 50.22
C ASP A 304 9.59 10.72 50.64
N LEU A 305 8.44 11.20 50.16
CA LEU A 305 7.91 12.51 50.54
C LEU A 305 7.54 12.59 52.03
N SER A 306 7.04 11.51 52.61
CA SER A 306 6.72 11.44 54.03
C SER A 306 7.98 11.49 54.90
N GLU A 307 9.05 10.81 54.46
CA GLU A 307 10.33 10.78 55.14
C GLU A 307 11.03 12.15 55.08
N MET A 308 11.04 12.78 53.90
CA MET A 308 11.63 14.11 53.69
C MET A 308 10.90 15.20 54.50
N ARG A 309 9.56 15.09 54.66
CA ARG A 309 8.79 15.96 55.56
C ARG A 309 9.18 15.76 57.02
N ALA A 310 9.37 14.51 57.45
CA ALA A 310 9.78 14.19 58.81
C ALA A 310 11.20 14.71 59.11
N GLU A 311 12.13 14.65 58.16
CA GLU A 311 13.47 15.24 58.28
C GLU A 311 13.42 16.76 58.36
N MET A 312 12.64 17.43 57.50
CA MET A 312 12.48 18.88 57.56
C MET A 312 11.96 19.34 58.94
N GLU A 313 11.01 18.61 59.52
CA GLU A 313 10.51 18.91 60.88
C GLU A 313 11.56 18.62 61.98
N ARG A 314 12.45 17.64 61.80
CA ARG A 314 13.58 17.44 62.73
C ARG A 314 14.59 18.58 62.60
N MET A 315 14.93 18.98 61.38
CA MET A 315 15.88 20.07 61.12
C MET A 315 15.34 21.41 61.66
N LYS A 316 14.05 21.68 61.45
CA LYS A 316 13.38 22.88 61.98
C LYS A 316 13.38 22.93 63.51
N ARG A 317 13.14 21.79 64.17
CA ARG A 317 13.27 21.69 65.65
C ARG A 317 14.69 21.93 66.12
N HIS A 318 15.67 21.34 65.44
CA HIS A 318 17.08 21.52 65.78
C HIS A 318 17.55 22.98 65.61
N MET A 319 17.08 23.65 64.56
CA MET A 319 17.34 25.09 64.35
C MET A 319 16.72 25.97 65.44
N HIS A 320 15.53 25.59 65.95
CA HIS A 320 14.85 26.32 67.01
C HIS A 320 15.57 26.18 68.36
N ASP A 321 16.09 25.00 68.67
CA ASP A 321 16.89 24.75 69.88
C ASP A 321 18.24 25.50 69.83
N VAL A 322 18.88 25.56 68.67
CA VAL A 322 20.14 26.31 68.48
C VAL A 322 19.93 27.82 68.65
N HIS A 323 18.77 28.36 68.28
CA HIS A 323 18.46 29.78 68.48
C HIS A 323 18.15 30.14 69.95
N HIS A 324 17.61 29.21 70.74
CA HIS A 324 17.38 29.44 72.17
C HIS A 324 18.64 29.31 73.03
N THR A 325 19.63 28.52 72.61
CA THR A 325 20.87 28.29 73.38
C THR A 325 21.94 29.37 73.16
N GLY A 326 21.75 30.30 72.22
CA GLY A 326 22.67 31.40 71.90
C GLY A 326 22.35 32.76 72.54
N SER A 327 21.50 32.80 73.58
CA SER A 327 21.07 34.03 74.26
C SER A 327 21.36 34.06 75.76
N VAL A 328 22.52 33.53 76.15
CA VAL A 328 23.16 33.76 77.47
C VAL A 328 24.60 34.19 77.22
#